data_AF-A0A936UEM9-F1
#
_entry.id   AF-A0A936UEM9-F1
#
_cell.length_a   1.000
_cell.length_b   1.000
_cell.length_c   1.000
_cell.angle_alpha   90.00
_cell.angle_beta   90.00
_cell.angle_gamma   90.00
#
_symmetry.space_group_name_H-M   'P 1'
#
loop_
_entity.id
_entity.type
_entity.pdbx_description
1 polymer ?
#
loop_
_entity_poly.entity_id
_entity_poly.type
_entity_poly.pdbx_seq_one_letter_code
_entity_poly.pdbx_strand_id
1 'polypeptide(L)'
;MAETAVKRERPKHLNLAQIRLPLPGYVSILHRVSGVGLFLCLPVLIALFGASLGSAEELECYRATMAYSVLGLPVVKLLLLGLLWAYLHHFCAGIRFLLLDMHIGVELPRARASAWVVMGVSLVLTVVLGVLTW
;
A
#
# COMPACT_ATOMS: atom_id res chain seq x y z
N MET A 1 30.91 15.17 -47.54
CA MET A 1 30.18 14.27 -46.61
C MET A 1 29.69 15.14 -45.47
N ALA A 2 28.38 15.27 -45.28
CA ALA A 2 27.82 16.16 -44.26
C ALA A 2 28.05 15.54 -42.87
N GLU A 3 28.75 16.26 -42.00
CA GLU A 3 28.99 15.87 -40.62
C GLU A 3 27.69 16.01 -39.83
N THR A 4 27.06 14.88 -39.48
CA THR A 4 25.85 14.84 -38.66
C THR A 4 26.22 15.30 -37.26
N ALA A 5 25.88 16.55 -36.91
CA ALA A 5 26.09 17.09 -35.58
C ALA A 5 25.44 16.18 -34.52
N VAL A 6 26.26 15.55 -33.68
CA VAL A 6 25.79 14.73 -32.56
C VAL A 6 25.05 15.64 -31.59
N LYS A 7 23.73 15.46 -31.50
CA LYS A 7 22.87 16.23 -30.59
C LYS A 7 23.27 15.92 -29.15
N ARG A 8 23.98 16.85 -28.50
CA ARG A 8 24.32 16.73 -27.08
C ARG A 8 23.05 16.73 -26.24
N GLU A 9 22.83 15.63 -25.50
CA GLU A 9 21.73 15.58 -24.53
C GLU A 9 22.00 16.53 -23.37
N ARG A 10 20.95 17.25 -22.95
CA ARG A 10 21.03 18.16 -21.82
C ARG A 10 21.09 17.38 -20.51
N PRO A 11 21.91 17.80 -19.54
CA PRO A 11 21.94 17.15 -18.22
C PRO A 11 20.59 17.30 -17.53
N LYS A 12 20.17 16.25 -16.80
CA LYS A 12 18.92 16.19 -16.04
C LYS A 12 19.22 16.07 -14.55
N HIS A 13 18.57 16.89 -13.73
CA HIS A 13 18.68 16.79 -12.26
C HIS A 13 17.59 15.85 -11.70
N LEU A 14 17.84 14.53 -11.78
CA LEU A 14 16.90 13.49 -11.32
C LEU A 14 17.54 12.56 -10.27
N ASN A 15 18.46 13.08 -9.46
CA ASN A 15 19.00 12.32 -8.35
C ASN A 15 17.98 12.31 -7.19
N LEU A 16 17.20 11.23 -7.09
CA LEU A 16 16.16 11.09 -6.06
C LEU A 16 16.71 11.10 -4.64
N ALA A 17 17.99 10.73 -4.43
CA ALA A 17 18.63 10.79 -3.12
C ALA A 17 18.90 12.25 -2.67
N GLN A 18 18.96 13.20 -3.60
CA GLN A 18 19.15 14.62 -3.32
C GLN A 18 17.82 15.38 -3.17
N ILE A 19 16.73 14.85 -3.75
CA ILE A 19 15.41 15.50 -3.74
C ILE A 19 14.68 15.16 -2.44
N ARG A 20 14.32 16.17 -1.65
CA ARG A 20 13.54 15.99 -0.43
C ARG A 20 12.04 16.07 -0.70
N LEU A 21 11.35 14.94 -0.57
CA LEU A 21 9.90 14.89 -0.71
C LEU A 21 9.22 15.37 0.58
N PRO A 22 8.18 16.21 0.50
CA PRO A 22 7.32 16.48 1.65
C PRO A 22 6.41 15.26 1.90
N LEU A 23 5.80 15.19 3.10
CA LEU A 23 4.93 14.06 3.47
C LEU A 23 3.83 13.72 2.45
N PRO A 24 3.11 14.69 1.83
CA PRO A 24 2.15 14.37 0.76
C PRO A 24 2.76 13.61 -0.43
N GLY A 25 4.04 13.85 -0.74
CA GLY A 25 4.78 13.11 -1.76
C GLY A 25 4.98 11.65 -1.37
N TYR A 26 5.35 11.38 -0.11
CA TYR A 26 5.43 10.03 0.43
C TYR A 26 4.07 9.32 0.44
N VAL A 27 3.00 9.99 0.87
CA VAL A 27 1.63 9.42 0.83
C VAL A 27 1.24 9.04 -0.60
N SER A 28 1.61 9.85 -1.60
CA SER A 28 1.34 9.56 -3.01
C SER A 28 2.09 8.32 -3.51
N ILE A 29 3.40 8.19 -3.26
CA ILE A 29 4.13 7.00 -3.72
C ILE A 29 3.67 5.74 -2.97
N LEU A 30 3.40 5.85 -1.66
CA LEU A 30 2.87 4.74 -0.87
C LEU A 30 1.48 4.30 -1.35
N HIS A 31 0.61 5.23 -1.76
CA HIS A 31 -0.69 4.89 -2.35
C HIS A 31 -0.55 4.10 -3.67
N ARG A 32 0.41 4.49 -4.52
CA ARG A 32 0.69 3.76 -5.77
C ARG A 32 1.26 2.37 -5.50
N VAL A 33 2.27 2.27 -4.65
CA VAL A 33 2.93 0.99 -4.31
C VAL A 33 1.95 0.05 -3.62
N SER A 34 1.15 0.54 -2.68
CA SER A 34 0.09 -0.26 -2.03
C SER A 34 -0.95 -0.74 -3.05
N GLY A 35 -1.37 0.10 -3.99
CA GLY A 35 -2.30 -0.30 -5.05
C GLY A 35 -1.77 -1.44 -5.91
N VAL A 36 -0.51 -1.35 -6.34
CA VAL A 36 0.16 -2.43 -7.08
C VAL A 36 0.27 -3.70 -6.24
N GLY A 37 0.70 -3.58 -4.98
CA GLY A 37 0.80 -4.72 -4.06
C GLY A 37 -0.53 -5.43 -3.86
N LEU A 38 -1.60 -4.67 -3.59
CA LEU A 38 -2.96 -5.21 -3.43
C LEU A 38 -3.43 -5.91 -4.70
N PHE A 39 -3.23 -5.28 -5.87
CA PHE A 39 -3.61 -5.87 -7.16
C PHE A 39 -2.89 -7.21 -7.40
N LEU A 40 -1.59 -7.27 -7.15
CA LEU A 40 -0.81 -8.51 -7.30
C LEU A 40 -1.23 -9.59 -6.29
N CYS A 41 -1.71 -9.20 -5.12
CA CYS A 41 -2.23 -10.12 -4.11
C CYS A 41 -3.67 -10.59 -4.36
N LEU A 42 -4.43 -9.98 -5.27
CA LEU A 42 -5.84 -10.33 -5.52
C LEU A 42 -6.08 -11.83 -5.81
N PRO A 43 -5.29 -12.52 -6.66
CA PRO A 43 -5.52 -13.94 -6.92
C PRO A 43 -5.44 -14.79 -5.65
N VAL A 44 -4.48 -14.48 -4.77
CA VAL A 44 -4.31 -15.18 -3.48
C VAL A 44 -5.47 -14.84 -2.54
N LEU A 45 -5.86 -13.57 -2.46
CA LEU A 45 -6.97 -13.14 -1.61
C LEU A 45 -8.31 -13.76 -2.05
N ILE A 46 -8.56 -13.87 -3.36
CA ILE A 46 -9.76 -14.51 -3.90
C ILE A 46 -9.75 -16.01 -3.63
N ALA A 47 -8.59 -16.68 -3.77
CA ALA A 47 -8.46 -18.10 -3.43
C ALA A 47 -8.72 -18.34 -1.92
N LEU A 48 -8.16 -17.50 -1.05
CA LEU A 48 -8.40 -17.52 0.40
C LEU A 48 -9.87 -17.30 0.73
N PHE A 49 -10.51 -16.33 0.07
CA PHE A 49 -11.94 -16.07 0.24
C PHE A 49 -12.79 -17.26 -0.21
N GLY A 50 -12.47 -17.89 -1.35
CA GLY A 50 -13.15 -19.10 -1.81
C GLY A 50 -13.04 -20.25 -0.81
N ALA A 51 -11.84 -20.48 -0.26
CA ALA A 51 -11.64 -21.48 0.79
C ALA A 51 -12.45 -21.18 2.07
N SER A 52 -12.67 -19.90 2.40
CA SER A 52 -13.47 -19.50 3.57
C SER A 52 -14.97 -19.76 3.43
N LEU A 53 -15.46 -19.99 2.20
CA LEU A 53 -16.86 -20.28 1.90
C LEU A 53 -17.14 -21.78 1.74
N GLY A 54 -16.11 -22.62 1.88
CA GLY A 54 -16.22 -24.08 1.78
C GLY A 54 -16.97 -24.70 2.97
N SER A 55 -17.08 -26.02 2.95
CA SER A 55 -17.61 -26.79 4.08
C SER A 55 -16.72 -26.67 5.32
N ALA A 56 -17.27 -26.99 6.49
CA ALA A 56 -16.53 -26.95 7.74
C ALA A 56 -15.27 -27.85 7.71
N GLU A 57 -15.34 -29.02 7.06
CA GLU A 57 -14.19 -29.91 6.90
C GLU A 57 -13.10 -29.34 5.97
N GLU A 58 -13.50 -28.69 4.87
CA GLU A 58 -12.56 -28.03 3.96
C GLU A 58 -11.84 -26.86 4.65
N LEU A 59 -12.57 -26.07 5.44
CA LEU A 59 -12.00 -24.96 6.20
C LEU A 59 -11.04 -25.45 7.28
N GLU A 60 -11.37 -26.51 8.01
CA GLU A 60 -10.48 -27.09 9.03
C GLU A 60 -9.23 -27.73 8.40
N CYS A 61 -9.36 -28.40 7.24
CA CYS A 61 -8.21 -28.88 6.48
C CYS A 61 -7.30 -27.73 6.01
N TYR A 62 -7.89 -26.63 5.53
CA TYR A 62 -7.18 -25.43 5.12
C TYR A 62 -6.45 -24.77 6.29
N ARG A 63 -7.12 -24.64 7.43
CA ARG A 63 -6.56 -24.13 8.68
C ARG A 63 -5.42 -25.00 9.18
N ALA A 64 -5.57 -26.31 9.21
CA ALA A 64 -4.51 -27.23 9.64
C ALA A 64 -3.27 -27.08 8.76
N THR A 65 -3.47 -26.99 7.43
CA THR A 65 -2.39 -26.81 6.47
C THR A 65 -1.70 -25.46 6.63
N MET A 66 -2.46 -24.35 6.70
CA MET A 66 -1.91 -23.00 6.81
C MET A 66 -1.33 -22.69 8.20
N ALA A 67 -1.97 -23.13 9.28
CA ALA A 67 -1.57 -22.84 10.67
C ALA A 67 -0.24 -23.51 11.03
N TYR A 68 -0.05 -24.79 10.67
CA TYR A 68 1.16 -25.53 11.03
C TYR A 68 2.37 -25.23 10.14
N SER A 69 2.16 -24.81 8.89
CA SER A 69 3.27 -24.67 7.92
C SER A 69 3.60 -23.23 7.49
N VAL A 70 2.64 -22.31 7.52
CA VAL A 70 2.80 -20.97 6.90
C VAL A 70 2.51 -19.83 7.89
N LEU A 71 1.36 -19.82 8.56
CA LEU A 71 0.95 -18.76 9.49
C LEU A 71 1.69 -18.76 10.83
N GLY A 72 2.34 -19.88 11.19
CA GLY A 72 3.21 -19.97 12.35
C GLY A 72 4.52 -19.19 12.21
N LEU A 73 4.92 -18.86 10.97
CA LEU A 73 6.16 -18.14 10.70
C LEU A 73 6.00 -16.64 11.00
N PRO A 74 6.83 -16.03 11.87
CA PRO A 74 6.76 -14.61 12.18
C PRO A 74 6.84 -13.71 10.93
N VAL A 75 7.63 -14.12 9.93
CA VAL A 75 7.79 -13.41 8.66
C VAL A 75 6.47 -13.33 7.90
N VAL A 76 5.67 -14.40 7.88
CA VAL A 76 4.37 -14.42 7.21
C VAL A 76 3.38 -13.50 7.92
N LYS A 77 3.36 -13.51 9.27
CA LYS A 77 2.53 -12.57 10.04
C LYS A 77 2.91 -11.12 9.75
N LEU A 78 4.20 -10.80 9.66
CA LEU A 78 4.66 -9.46 9.29
C LEU A 78 4.26 -9.08 7.86
N LEU A 79 4.31 -10.01 6.90
CA LEU A 79 3.85 -9.77 5.53
C LEU A 79 2.34 -9.50 5.49
N LEU A 80 1.55 -10.27 6.24
CA LEU A 80 0.11 -10.05 6.36
C LEU A 80 -0.21 -8.72 7.04
N LEU A 81 0.55 -8.32 8.06
CA LEU A 81 0.40 -7.02 8.71
C LEU A 81 0.74 -5.88 7.74
N GLY A 82 1.78 -6.06 6.93
CA GLY A 82 2.15 -5.17 5.85
C GLY A 82 1.07 -5.06 4.77
N LEU A 83 0.45 -6.18 4.38
CA LEU A 83 -0.66 -6.20 3.43
C LEU A 83 -1.91 -5.52 4.00
N LEU A 84 -2.21 -5.75 5.28
CA LEU A 84 -3.30 -5.06 6.00
C LEU A 84 -3.06 -3.54 6.03
N TRP A 85 -1.84 -3.11 6.37
CA TRP A 85 -1.49 -1.69 6.31
C TRP A 85 -1.55 -1.13 4.90
N ALA A 86 -1.08 -1.87 3.89
CA ALA A 86 -1.17 -1.45 2.49
C ALA A 86 -2.63 -1.20 2.08
N TYR A 87 -3.56 -2.07 2.45
CA TYR A 87 -5.00 -1.86 2.24
C TYR A 87 -5.51 -0.59 2.93
N LEU A 88 -5.26 -0.44 4.23
CA LEU A 88 -5.75 0.69 5.02
C LEU A 88 -5.16 2.02 4.57
N HIS A 89 -3.86 2.06 4.28
CA HIS A 89 -3.18 3.23 3.72
C HIS A 89 -3.75 3.56 2.34
N HIS A 90 -3.90 2.57 1.46
CA HIS A 90 -4.45 2.77 0.12
C HIS A 90 -5.87 3.35 0.17
N PHE A 91 -6.73 2.79 1.03
CA PHE A 91 -8.10 3.24 1.25
C PHE A 91 -8.16 4.67 1.80
N CYS A 92 -7.44 4.96 2.90
CA CYS A 92 -7.43 6.30 3.50
C CYS A 92 -6.85 7.35 2.54
N ALA A 93 -5.76 7.02 1.85
CA ALA A 93 -5.16 7.89 0.84
C ALA A 93 -6.09 8.09 -0.36
N GLY A 94 -6.82 7.04 -0.78
CA GLY A 94 -7.81 7.10 -1.84
C GLY A 94 -8.94 8.09 -1.52
N ILE A 95 -9.50 8.02 -0.31
CA ILE A 95 -10.49 9.01 0.16
C ILE A 95 -9.90 10.42 0.10
N ARG A 96 -8.67 10.61 0.58
CA ARG A 96 -7.98 11.91 0.48
C ARG A 96 -7.85 12.38 -0.97
N PHE A 97 -7.50 11.51 -1.91
CA PHE A 97 -7.37 11.88 -3.32
C PHE A 97 -8.72 12.26 -3.93
N LEU A 98 -9.78 11.50 -3.65
CA LEU A 98 -11.15 11.86 -4.08
C LEU A 98 -11.58 13.23 -3.55
N LEU A 99 -11.26 13.56 -2.29
CA LEU A 99 -11.53 14.89 -1.73
C LEU A 99 -10.73 15.99 -2.44
N LEU A 100 -9.46 15.73 -2.76
CA LEU A 100 -8.63 16.67 -3.51
C LEU A 100 -9.15 16.88 -4.94
N ASP A 101 -9.66 15.84 -5.60
CA ASP A 101 -10.28 15.93 -6.92
C ASP A 101 -11.56 16.79 -6.88
N MET A 102 -12.28 16.78 -5.75
CA MET A 102 -13.39 17.68 -5.44
C MET A 102 -12.93 19.08 -5.00
N HIS A 103 -11.64 19.41 -5.08
CA HIS A 103 -11.03 20.66 -4.65
C HIS A 103 -11.13 20.94 -3.14
N ILE A 104 -11.36 19.90 -2.32
CA ILE A 104 -11.44 19.99 -0.86
C ILE A 104 -10.07 19.73 -0.26
N GLY A 105 -9.51 20.71 0.46
CA GLY A 105 -8.25 20.55 1.20
C GLY A 105 -6.97 20.72 0.35
N VAL A 106 -7.08 21.37 -0.82
CA VAL A 106 -5.97 21.62 -1.76
C VAL A 106 -4.93 22.63 -1.26
N GLU A 107 -5.32 23.52 -0.34
CA GLU A 107 -4.42 24.51 0.26
C GLU A 107 -3.24 23.84 0.97
N LEU A 108 -2.03 24.38 0.81
CA LEU A 108 -0.79 23.73 1.25
C LEU A 108 -0.81 23.27 2.73
N PRO A 109 -1.29 24.08 3.71
CA PRO A 109 -1.39 23.63 5.10
C PRO A 109 -2.37 22.46 5.27
N ARG A 110 -3.54 22.51 4.60
CA ARG A 110 -4.57 21.45 4.66
C ARG A 110 -4.12 20.18 3.93
N ALA A 111 -3.41 20.32 2.81
CA ALA A 111 -2.86 19.20 2.05
C ALA A 111 -1.76 18.46 2.85
N ARG A 112 -0.98 19.18 3.66
CA ARG A 112 0.01 18.60 4.59
C ARG A 112 -0.66 17.95 5.81
N ALA A 113 -1.65 18.62 6.41
CA ALA A 113 -2.40 18.08 7.54
C ALA A 113 -3.13 16.78 7.17
N SER A 114 -3.83 16.76 6.03
CA SER A 114 -4.51 15.56 5.55
C SER A 114 -3.56 14.40 5.27
N ALA A 115 -2.32 14.65 4.82
CA ALA A 115 -1.32 13.61 4.66
C ALA A 115 -0.90 12.98 6.00
N TRP A 116 -0.77 13.78 7.07
CA TRP A 116 -0.55 13.29 8.43
C TRP A 116 -1.75 12.46 8.93
N VAL A 117 -2.98 12.92 8.67
CA VAL A 117 -4.20 12.19 9.04
C VAL A 117 -4.24 10.80 8.37
N VAL A 118 -3.93 10.72 7.07
CA VAL A 118 -3.84 9.42 6.36
C VAL A 118 -2.87 8.46 7.04
N MET A 119 -1.66 8.93 7.36
CA MET A 119 -0.65 8.10 8.04
C MET A 119 -1.10 7.69 9.44
N GLY A 120 -1.60 8.64 10.24
CA GLY A 120 -2.03 8.37 11.61
C GLY A 120 -3.20 7.39 11.67
N VAL A 121 -4.26 7.65 10.89
CA VAL A 121 -5.46 6.80 10.87
C VAL A 121 -5.14 5.40 10.34
N SER A 122 -4.41 5.28 9.23
CA SER A 122 -4.06 3.95 8.69
C SER A 122 -3.24 3.12 9.67
N LEU A 123 -2.24 3.71 10.32
CA LEU A 123 -1.41 3.01 11.31
C LEU A 123 -2.20 2.62 12.56
N VAL A 124 -3.06 3.50 13.08
CA VAL A 124 -3.93 3.19 14.24
C VAL A 124 -4.87 2.03 13.89
N LEU A 125 -5.51 2.07 12.72
CA LEU A 125 -6.38 0.98 12.25
C LEU A 125 -5.59 -0.33 12.07
N THR A 126 -4.37 -0.28 11.54
CA THR A 126 -3.49 -1.44 11.42
C THR A 126 -3.18 -2.07 12.77
N VAL A 127 -2.86 -1.26 13.78
CA VAL A 127 -2.56 -1.76 15.13
C VAL A 127 -3.81 -2.39 15.75
N VAL A 128 -4.95 -1.70 15.69
CA VAL A 128 -6.21 -2.19 16.26
C VAL A 128 -6.63 -3.51 15.60
N LEU A 129 -6.66 -3.56 14.28
CA LEU A 129 -7.06 -4.78 13.56
C LEU A 129 -6.02 -5.88 13.72
N GLY A 130 -4.73 -5.56 13.69
CA GLY A 130 -3.66 -6.53 13.92
C GLY A 130 -3.78 -7.23 15.27
N VAL A 131 -4.06 -6.48 16.34
CA VAL A 131 -4.30 -7.03 17.70
C VAL A 131 -5.61 -7.80 17.78
N LEU A 132 -6.65 -7.43 17.02
CA LEU A 132 -7.91 -8.19 17.02
C LEU A 132 -7.81 -9.51 16.27
N THR A 133 -6.94 -9.60 15.26
CA THR A 133 -6.80 -10.78 14.39
C THR A 133 -5.75 -11.79 14.83
N TRP A 134 -4.83 -11.39 15.71
CA TRP A 134 -3.75 -12.24 16.25
C TRP A 134 -3.68 -12.15 17.76
#